data_AF-A0A1C2AVI2-F1
#
_entry.id   AF-A0A1C2AVI2-F1
#
_cell.length_a   1.000
_cell.length_b   1.000
_cell.length_c   1.000
_cell.angle_alpha   90.00
_cell.angle_beta   90.00
_cell.angle_gamma   90.00
#
_symmetry.space_group_name_H-M   'P 1'
#
loop_
_entity.id
_entity.type
_entity.pdbx_description
1 polymer ?
#
loop_
_entity_poly.entity_id
_entity_poly.type
_entity_poly.pdbx_seq_one_letter_code
_entity_poly.pdbx_strand_id
1 'polypeptide(L)'
;MVQLNLPANSKVEKGQYYKDKTGSKNIRKVNVYRWDPSTNENPRLDTYEVDMDNCSSKVLDVLNKIKNEIDPSIAYRRSCAHGVCGSCAMNMNGKNGLACTKSHSELNGDIDIYPLPHLKVLKDLIGDLSTLYKQYESVEPWLKTSKVNDKENIQSKDDRAKLDGLYECIMCACCSTSCPSYWWNGEKYLGPAVLLQAYRWIIDS
;
A
#
# COMPACT_ATOMS: atom_id res chain seq x y z
N MET A 1 -22.11 -20.50 10.47
CA MET A 1 -21.66 -19.73 9.30
C MET A 1 -21.82 -18.26 9.65
N VAL A 2 -20.72 -17.50 9.68
CA VAL A 2 -20.79 -16.05 9.92
C VAL A 2 -21.40 -15.42 8.66
N GLN A 3 -22.61 -14.85 8.78
CA GLN A 3 -23.15 -13.97 7.75
C GLN A 3 -22.37 -12.66 7.81
N LEU A 4 -21.36 -12.53 6.94
CA LEU A 4 -20.71 -11.26 6.70
C LEU A 4 -21.67 -10.42 5.86
N ASN A 5 -22.42 -9.51 6.52
CA ASN A 5 -23.13 -8.44 5.83
C ASN A 5 -22.09 -7.48 5.27
N LEU A 6 -21.58 -7.79 4.08
CA LEU A 6 -20.71 -6.88 3.36
C LEU A 6 -21.51 -5.60 3.04
N PRO A 7 -20.88 -4.40 3.08
CA PRO A 7 -21.53 -3.15 2.68
C PRO A 7 -22.22 -3.25 1.30
N ALA A 8 -23.26 -2.42 1.08
CA ALA A 8 -23.77 -2.21 -0.26
C ALA A 8 -22.59 -1.85 -1.19
N ASN A 9 -22.48 -2.55 -2.31
CA ASN A 9 -21.37 -2.47 -3.27
C ASN A 9 -20.06 -3.20 -2.90
N SER A 10 -20.13 -4.36 -2.24
CA SER A 10 -18.92 -5.12 -1.86
C SER A 10 -18.61 -6.33 -2.74
N LYS A 11 -19.45 -6.63 -3.73
CA LYS A 11 -19.19 -7.75 -4.64
C LYS A 11 -18.31 -7.26 -5.77
N VAL A 12 -17.13 -7.85 -5.91
CA VAL A 12 -16.27 -7.57 -7.06
C VAL A 12 -16.86 -8.27 -8.29
N GLU A 13 -17.24 -7.48 -9.28
CA GLU A 13 -17.78 -7.95 -10.56
C GLU A 13 -16.68 -8.10 -11.62
N LYS A 14 -17.01 -8.80 -12.71
CA LYS A 14 -16.13 -8.85 -13.87
C LYS A 14 -16.12 -7.48 -14.55
N GLY A 15 -14.93 -6.92 -14.74
CA GLY A 15 -14.76 -5.61 -15.36
C GLY A 15 -14.51 -5.66 -16.86
N GLN A 16 -13.93 -4.57 -17.36
CA GLN A 16 -13.56 -4.37 -18.75
C GLN A 16 -12.34 -5.21 -19.13
N TYR A 17 -12.22 -5.55 -20.41
CA TYR A 17 -11.06 -6.25 -20.96
C TYR A 17 -10.37 -5.37 -22.01
N TYR A 18 -9.12 -5.01 -21.75
CA TYR A 18 -8.30 -4.20 -22.63
C TYR A 18 -7.29 -5.10 -23.34
N LYS A 19 -7.58 -5.41 -24.60
CA LYS A 19 -6.72 -6.23 -25.45
C LYS A 19 -5.49 -5.43 -25.90
N ASP A 20 -4.35 -6.11 -26.00
CA ASP A 20 -3.13 -5.52 -26.54
C ASP A 20 -3.33 -5.07 -28.00
N LYS A 21 -2.62 -4.00 -28.38
CA LYS A 21 -2.60 -3.44 -29.74
C LYS A 21 -1.18 -3.33 -30.31
N THR A 22 -0.14 -3.70 -29.58
CA THR A 22 1.25 -3.61 -30.08
C THR A 22 1.61 -4.77 -31.00
N GLY A 23 0.89 -5.89 -30.90
CA GLY A 23 1.20 -7.10 -31.67
C GLY A 23 2.38 -7.89 -31.09
N SER A 24 2.75 -7.58 -29.84
CA SER A 24 3.81 -8.29 -29.12
C SER A 24 3.42 -9.74 -28.84
N LYS A 25 4.43 -10.60 -28.74
CA LYS A 25 4.27 -12.00 -28.34
C LYS A 25 4.46 -12.18 -26.83
N ASN A 26 5.06 -11.21 -26.16
CA ASN A 26 5.34 -11.22 -24.73
C ASN A 26 4.27 -10.42 -23.97
N ILE A 27 3.03 -10.90 -24.06
CA ILE A 27 1.87 -10.29 -23.41
C ILE A 27 1.66 -10.93 -22.06
N ARG A 28 1.36 -10.08 -21.07
CA ARG A 28 0.94 -10.54 -19.75
C ARG A 28 -0.35 -9.87 -19.33
N LYS A 29 -1.27 -10.65 -18.77
CA LYS A 29 -2.52 -10.14 -18.23
C LYS A 29 -2.29 -9.54 -16.86
N VAL A 30 -2.83 -8.34 -16.67
CA VAL A 30 -2.80 -7.58 -15.43
C VAL A 30 -4.24 -7.32 -15.02
N ASN A 31 -4.69 -7.95 -13.95
CA ASN A 31 -6.02 -7.77 -13.38
C ASN A 31 -5.94 -6.72 -12.29
N VAL A 32 -6.71 -5.64 -12.42
CA VAL A 32 -6.64 -4.52 -11.49
C VAL A 32 -8.01 -4.26 -10.89
N TYR A 33 -8.06 -4.16 -9.56
CA TYR A 33 -9.25 -3.71 -8.85
C TYR A 33 -9.60 -2.27 -9.25
N ARG A 34 -10.86 -2.06 -9.62
CA ARG A 34 -11.40 -0.75 -10.02
C ARG A 34 -12.66 -0.44 -9.23
N TRP A 35 -12.76 0.79 -8.78
CA TRP A 35 -13.97 1.29 -8.14
C TRP A 35 -13.98 2.81 -8.12
N ASP A 36 -15.11 3.40 -8.45
CA ASP A 36 -15.32 4.85 -8.42
C ASP A 36 -16.54 5.18 -7.54
N PRO A 37 -16.38 5.96 -6.45
CA PRO A 37 -17.52 6.33 -5.60
C PRO A 37 -18.57 7.16 -6.33
N SER A 38 -18.25 7.79 -7.47
CA SER A 38 -19.16 8.66 -8.21
C SER A 38 -20.14 7.91 -9.12
N THR A 39 -19.88 6.64 -9.45
CA THR A 39 -20.74 5.88 -10.38
C THR A 39 -21.84 5.09 -9.68
N ASN A 40 -21.78 4.95 -8.35
CA ASN A 40 -22.68 4.10 -7.55
C ASN A 40 -22.69 2.61 -7.99
N GLU A 41 -21.66 2.17 -8.73
CA GLU A 41 -21.49 0.80 -9.19
C GLU A 41 -20.73 -0.06 -8.17
N ASN A 42 -20.85 -1.38 -8.32
CA ASN A 42 -19.98 -2.33 -7.65
C ASN A 42 -18.52 -2.15 -8.09
N PRO A 43 -17.55 -2.48 -7.21
CA PRO A 43 -16.18 -2.70 -7.63
C PRO A 43 -16.10 -3.76 -8.72
N ARG A 44 -15.11 -3.62 -9.59
CA ARG A 44 -14.89 -4.56 -10.69
C ARG A 44 -13.41 -4.91 -10.83
N LEU A 45 -13.14 -5.99 -11.52
CA LEU A 45 -11.79 -6.40 -11.88
C LEU A 45 -11.59 -6.21 -13.39
N ASP A 46 -10.88 -5.15 -13.77
CA ASP A 46 -10.54 -4.89 -15.16
C ASP A 46 -9.25 -5.65 -15.52
N THR A 47 -9.22 -6.25 -16.71
CA THR A 47 -8.04 -6.99 -17.21
C THR A 47 -7.37 -6.21 -18.34
N TYR A 48 -6.06 -6.01 -18.22
CA TYR A 48 -5.22 -5.35 -19.21
C TYR A 48 -4.21 -6.35 -19.77
N GLU A 49 -4.20 -6.56 -21.07
CA GLU A 49 -3.08 -7.19 -21.75
C GLU A 49 -1.96 -6.16 -21.90
N VAL A 50 -0.82 -6.40 -21.26
CA VAL A 50 0.31 -5.49 -21.26
C VAL A 50 1.50 -6.16 -21.95
N ASP A 51 2.06 -5.45 -22.93
CA ASP A 51 3.31 -5.81 -23.59
C ASP A 51 4.50 -5.62 -22.65
N MET A 52 5.12 -6.75 -22.27
CA MET A 52 6.25 -6.78 -21.34
C MET A 52 7.59 -6.44 -22.01
N ASP A 53 7.70 -6.50 -23.35
CA ASP A 53 8.93 -6.13 -24.06
C ASP A 53 9.17 -4.61 -24.02
N ASN A 54 8.10 -3.83 -23.87
CA ASN A 54 8.11 -2.38 -23.72
C ASN A 54 7.53 -1.94 -22.36
N CYS A 55 7.86 -2.68 -21.30
CA CYS A 55 7.53 -2.33 -19.93
C CYS A 55 8.75 -2.57 -19.04
N SER A 56 9.11 -1.56 -18.24
CA SER A 56 10.18 -1.70 -17.27
C SER A 56 9.81 -2.70 -16.16
N SER A 57 10.84 -3.18 -15.46
CA SER A 57 10.72 -4.36 -14.59
C SER A 57 9.75 -4.26 -13.41
N LYS A 58 9.30 -3.08 -12.98
CA LYS A 58 8.56 -2.94 -11.72
C LYS A 58 7.05 -2.95 -11.92
N VAL A 59 6.30 -3.39 -10.92
CA VAL A 59 4.82 -3.34 -10.95
C VAL A 59 4.31 -1.89 -11.08
N LEU A 60 5.03 -0.91 -10.52
CA LEU A 60 4.70 0.51 -10.73
C LEU A 60 4.82 0.91 -12.20
N ASP A 61 5.79 0.37 -12.94
CA ASP A 61 5.96 0.66 -14.37
C ASP A 61 4.79 0.10 -15.19
N VAL A 62 4.33 -1.10 -14.83
CA VAL A 62 3.10 -1.70 -15.40
C VAL A 62 1.89 -0.78 -15.18
N LEU A 63 1.69 -0.28 -13.96
CA LEU A 63 0.60 0.65 -13.67
C LEU A 63 0.71 1.98 -14.42
N ASN A 64 1.94 2.51 -14.55
CA ASN A 64 2.20 3.72 -15.34
C ASN A 64 1.90 3.50 -16.82
N LYS A 65 2.29 2.34 -17.37
CA LYS A 65 1.99 1.97 -18.76
C LYS A 65 0.48 1.87 -19.00
N ILE A 66 -0.24 1.16 -18.13
CA ILE A 66 -1.71 1.10 -18.18
C ILE A 66 -2.30 2.50 -18.16
N LYS A 67 -1.89 3.35 -17.21
CA LYS A 67 -2.43 4.70 -17.08
C LYS A 67 -2.14 5.59 -18.29
N ASN A 68 -0.93 5.55 -18.80
CA ASN A 68 -0.48 6.51 -19.82
C ASN A 68 -0.90 6.09 -21.24
N GLU A 69 -1.04 4.79 -21.50
CA GLU A 69 -1.19 4.26 -22.86
C GLU A 69 -2.52 3.54 -23.10
N ILE A 70 -3.19 3.03 -22.04
CA ILE A 70 -4.35 2.15 -22.19
C ILE A 70 -5.62 2.75 -21.57
N ASP A 71 -5.57 3.12 -20.29
CA ASP A 71 -6.71 3.64 -19.53
C ASP A 71 -6.26 4.73 -18.54
N PRO A 72 -6.42 6.02 -18.89
CA PRO A 72 -6.02 7.12 -18.02
C PRO A 72 -6.90 7.29 -16.77
N SER A 73 -8.04 6.60 -16.68
CA SER A 73 -8.98 6.74 -15.57
C SER A 73 -8.51 6.05 -14.27
N ILE A 74 -7.54 5.13 -14.36
CA ILE A 74 -7.01 4.41 -13.20
C ILE A 74 -6.35 5.36 -12.19
N ALA A 75 -6.67 5.15 -10.91
CA ALA A 75 -6.12 5.91 -9.79
C ALA A 75 -5.28 5.04 -8.83
N TYR A 76 -4.07 5.48 -8.52
CA TYR A 76 -3.17 4.86 -7.55
C TYR A 76 -2.21 5.91 -6.99
N ARG A 77 -1.65 5.65 -5.80
CA ARG A 77 -0.65 6.52 -5.17
C ARG A 77 0.76 6.12 -5.57
N ARG A 78 1.59 7.11 -5.90
CA ARG A 78 3.02 6.97 -6.22
C ARG A 78 3.74 8.31 -6.04
N SER A 79 5.02 8.25 -5.68
CA SER A 79 5.90 9.42 -5.56
C SER A 79 7.36 9.06 -5.86
N CYS A 80 8.14 8.58 -4.88
CA CYS A 80 9.61 8.46 -5.00
C CYS A 80 10.11 7.42 -6.03
N ALA A 81 9.33 6.39 -6.35
CA ALA A 81 9.71 5.28 -7.23
C ALA A 81 10.94 4.44 -6.81
N HIS A 82 11.52 4.66 -5.63
CA HIS A 82 12.70 3.92 -5.14
C HIS A 82 12.53 3.40 -3.70
N GLY A 83 11.30 3.12 -3.27
CA GLY A 83 11.03 2.37 -2.04
C GLY A 83 11.10 3.12 -0.71
N VAL A 84 11.17 4.46 -0.71
CA VAL A 84 11.41 5.25 0.52
C VAL A 84 10.15 5.95 1.05
N CYS A 85 9.24 6.41 0.19
CA CYS A 85 8.08 7.20 0.64
C CYS A 85 6.88 6.38 1.15
N GLY A 86 6.86 5.06 0.93
CA GLY A 86 5.74 4.19 1.28
C GLY A 86 4.45 4.36 0.46
N SER A 87 4.33 5.36 -0.41
CA SER A 87 3.05 5.75 -1.04
C SER A 87 2.44 4.71 -1.98
N CYS A 88 3.25 3.89 -2.65
CA CYS A 88 2.79 2.89 -3.62
C CYS A 88 2.55 1.50 -3.01
N ALA A 89 2.24 1.47 -1.71
CA ALA A 89 1.86 0.25 -1.03
C ALA A 89 0.51 -0.26 -1.55
N MET A 90 0.48 -1.53 -1.94
CA MET A 90 -0.70 -2.21 -2.47
C MET A 90 -0.54 -3.73 -2.34
N ASN A 91 -1.59 -4.48 -2.66
CA ASN A 91 -1.54 -5.94 -2.70
C ASN A 91 -1.26 -6.41 -4.14
N MET A 92 -0.22 -7.22 -4.32
CA MET A 92 0.22 -7.76 -5.62
C MET A 92 0.30 -9.28 -5.50
N ASN A 93 -0.54 -10.00 -6.26
CA ASN A 93 -0.74 -11.46 -6.18
C ASN A 93 -0.91 -11.97 -4.74
N GLY A 94 -1.76 -11.30 -3.95
CA GLY A 94 -2.10 -11.69 -2.59
C GLY A 94 -1.11 -11.22 -1.52
N LYS A 95 0.01 -10.57 -1.88
CA LYS A 95 1.00 -10.07 -0.92
C LYS A 95 1.09 -8.54 -0.93
N ASN A 96 1.07 -7.94 0.26
CA ASN A 96 1.30 -6.51 0.40
C ASN A 96 2.77 -6.17 0.15
N GLY A 97 3.02 -5.10 -0.59
CA GLY A 97 4.37 -4.63 -0.90
C GLY A 97 4.36 -3.27 -1.59
N LEU A 98 5.55 -2.78 -1.95
CA LEU A 98 5.71 -1.53 -2.69
C LEU A 98 5.80 -1.83 -4.18
N ALA A 99 4.87 -1.28 -4.98
CA ALA A 99 4.85 -1.51 -6.42
C ALA A 99 6.14 -1.06 -7.13
N CYS A 100 6.83 -0.04 -6.60
CA CYS A 100 8.08 0.47 -7.17
C CYS A 100 9.30 -0.42 -6.94
N THR A 101 9.28 -1.32 -5.97
CA THR A 101 10.42 -2.22 -5.70
C THR A 101 10.15 -3.63 -6.20
N LYS A 102 8.88 -4.05 -6.24
CA LYS A 102 8.47 -5.37 -6.68
C LYS A 102 8.68 -5.52 -8.18
N SER A 103 9.54 -6.46 -8.57
CA SER A 103 9.69 -6.84 -9.98
C SER A 103 8.44 -7.59 -10.43
N HIS A 104 7.90 -7.25 -11.60
CA HIS A 104 6.80 -8.00 -12.19
C HIS A 104 7.24 -9.43 -12.53
N SER A 105 8.51 -9.67 -12.87
CA SER A 105 9.04 -11.00 -13.17
C SER A 105 9.01 -11.98 -11.98
N GLU A 106 8.92 -11.48 -10.74
CA GLU A 106 8.82 -12.30 -9.53
C GLU A 106 7.38 -12.74 -9.21
N LEU A 107 6.40 -12.25 -9.98
CA LEU A 107 5.00 -12.66 -9.89
C LEU A 107 4.79 -13.79 -10.89
N ASN A 108 4.13 -14.88 -10.50
CA ASN A 108 3.84 -16.00 -11.40
C ASN A 108 2.47 -15.81 -12.08
N GLY A 109 2.34 -16.20 -13.35
CA GLY A 109 1.08 -16.13 -14.09
C GLY A 109 0.59 -14.70 -14.30
N ASP A 110 -0.72 -14.49 -14.23
CA ASP A 110 -1.33 -13.16 -14.32
C ASP A 110 -0.91 -12.29 -13.11
N ILE A 111 -0.90 -10.97 -13.30
CA ILE A 111 -0.60 -10.01 -12.23
C ILE A 111 -1.91 -9.50 -11.66
N ASP A 112 -2.22 -9.85 -10.42
CA ASP A 112 -3.41 -9.37 -9.72
C ASP A 112 -3.04 -8.22 -8.78
N ILE A 113 -3.66 -7.06 -8.96
CA ILE A 113 -3.39 -5.84 -8.19
C ILE A 113 -4.65 -5.38 -7.49
N TYR A 114 -4.59 -5.32 -6.17
CA TYR A 114 -5.67 -4.84 -5.29
C TYR A 114 -5.18 -3.70 -4.39
N PRO A 115 -6.07 -2.83 -3.89
CA PRO A 115 -5.72 -1.91 -2.82
C PRO A 115 -5.23 -2.69 -1.59
N LEU A 116 -4.59 -1.99 -0.65
CA LEU A 116 -4.24 -2.61 0.62
C LEU A 116 -5.51 -3.17 1.32
N PRO A 117 -5.46 -4.40 1.85
CA PRO A 117 -6.64 -5.06 2.42
C PRO A 117 -7.26 -4.33 3.60
N HIS A 118 -8.58 -4.46 3.75
CA HIS A 118 -9.35 -3.97 4.89
C HIS A 118 -9.24 -2.46 5.18
N LEU A 119 -8.80 -1.68 4.19
CA LEU A 119 -8.97 -0.24 4.20
C LEU A 119 -10.26 0.13 3.46
N LYS A 120 -10.90 1.22 3.87
CA LYS A 120 -11.91 1.87 3.04
C LYS A 120 -11.24 2.33 1.74
N VAL A 121 -11.71 1.86 0.60
CA VAL A 121 -11.21 2.31 -0.69
C VAL A 121 -11.80 3.69 -1.01
N LEU A 122 -10.95 4.63 -1.43
CA LEU A 122 -11.36 5.96 -1.88
C LEU A 122 -11.64 5.98 -3.39
N LYS A 123 -10.76 5.36 -4.18
CA LYS A 123 -10.92 5.12 -5.63
C LYS A 123 -9.86 4.12 -6.08
N ASP A 124 -10.25 3.13 -6.88
CA ASP A 124 -9.35 2.12 -7.45
C ASP A 124 -8.38 1.54 -6.39
N LEU A 125 -7.07 1.79 -6.54
CA LEU A 125 -6.03 1.24 -5.67
C LEU A 125 -5.69 2.15 -4.47
N ILE A 126 -6.48 3.20 -4.23
CA ILE A 126 -6.25 4.18 -3.16
C ILE A 126 -7.06 3.81 -1.92
N GLY A 127 -6.37 3.27 -0.91
CA GLY A 127 -6.94 3.07 0.43
C GLY A 127 -6.91 4.33 1.28
N ASP A 128 -7.91 4.48 2.15
CA ASP A 128 -7.95 5.49 3.20
C ASP A 128 -7.01 5.11 4.35
N LEU A 129 -6.06 6.00 4.65
CA LEU A 129 -5.07 5.83 5.72
C LEU A 129 -5.35 6.71 6.94
N SER A 130 -6.48 7.42 6.99
CA SER A 130 -6.79 8.35 8.08
C SER A 130 -6.78 7.68 9.45
N THR A 131 -7.29 6.44 9.58
CA THR A 131 -7.24 5.72 10.87
C THR A 131 -5.81 5.43 11.31
N LEU A 132 -4.95 4.97 10.40
CA LEU A 132 -3.55 4.70 10.71
C LEU A 132 -2.83 5.97 11.19
N TYR A 133 -3.04 7.10 10.52
CA TYR A 133 -2.39 8.35 10.89
C TYR A 133 -2.93 8.92 12.21
N LYS A 134 -4.23 8.81 12.50
CA LYS A 134 -4.80 9.16 13.81
C LYS A 134 -4.22 8.30 14.93
N GLN A 135 -4.02 7.01 14.68
CA GLN A 135 -3.39 6.12 15.66
C GLN A 135 -1.90 6.44 15.85
N TYR A 136 -1.18 6.76 14.77
CA TYR A 136 0.21 7.22 14.86
C TYR A 136 0.33 8.52 15.65
N GLU A 137 -0.57 9.48 15.45
CA GLU A 137 -0.63 10.71 16.25
C GLU A 137 -0.90 10.41 17.73
N SER A 138 -1.77 9.44 18.05
CA SER A 138 -2.15 9.08 19.42
C SER A 138 -1.00 8.53 20.28
N VAL A 139 0.09 8.05 19.67
CA VAL A 139 1.29 7.60 20.41
C VAL A 139 2.29 8.72 20.65
N GLU A 140 1.92 9.95 20.29
CA GLU A 140 2.71 11.18 20.48
C GLU A 140 4.16 11.05 19.98
N PRO A 141 4.36 10.83 18.66
CA PRO A 141 5.62 10.35 18.11
C PRO A 141 6.66 11.48 17.94
N TRP A 142 7.04 12.10 19.06
CA TRP A 142 8.08 13.12 19.15
C TRP A 142 8.85 12.98 20.46
N LEU A 143 10.04 13.59 20.51
CA LEU A 143 10.88 13.57 21.71
C LEU A 143 10.19 14.34 22.84
N LYS A 144 9.94 13.66 23.97
CA LYS A 144 9.41 14.28 25.19
C LYS A 144 10.53 14.52 26.18
N THR A 145 10.89 15.78 26.40
CA THR A 145 11.94 16.18 27.35
C THR A 145 11.50 17.39 28.15
N SER A 146 11.83 17.42 29.44
CA SER A 146 11.68 18.60 30.30
C SER A 146 12.90 19.52 30.26
N LYS A 147 14.00 19.08 29.62
CA LYS A 147 15.25 19.84 29.51
C LYS A 147 15.24 20.64 28.21
N VAL A 148 15.16 21.96 28.34
CA VAL A 148 15.48 22.87 27.24
C VAL A 148 16.99 23.09 27.29
N ASN A 149 17.72 22.48 26.37
CA ASN A 149 19.15 22.68 26.21
C ASN A 149 19.40 23.53 24.97
N ASP A 150 20.34 24.47 25.07
CA ASP A 150 20.85 25.23 23.91
C ASP A 150 21.87 24.41 23.07
N LYS A 151 21.98 23.11 23.33
CA LYS A 151 22.93 22.15 22.74
C LYS A 151 22.26 20.81 22.48
N GLU A 152 22.92 19.94 21.74
CA GLU A 152 22.45 18.59 21.45
C GLU A 152 22.28 17.73 22.72
N ASN A 153 21.29 16.83 22.70
CA ASN A 153 21.17 15.79 23.73
C ASN A 153 22.27 14.74 23.53
N ILE A 154 22.96 14.37 24.61
CA ILE A 154 24.03 13.37 24.56
C ILE A 154 23.39 11.98 24.57
N GLN A 155 23.65 11.18 23.54
CA GLN A 155 23.25 9.78 23.42
C GLN A 155 24.48 8.91 23.09
N SER A 156 24.61 7.75 23.73
CA SER A 156 25.69 6.81 23.45
C SER A 156 25.46 6.09 22.10
N LYS A 157 26.53 5.55 21.49
CA LYS A 157 26.38 4.76 20.26
C LYS A 157 25.53 3.51 20.49
N ASP A 158 25.67 2.89 21.65
CA ASP A 158 24.91 1.68 22.01
C ASP A 158 23.42 1.99 22.22
N ASP A 159 23.08 3.15 22.79
CA ASP A 159 21.69 3.59 22.91
C ASP A 159 21.09 3.94 21.55
N ARG A 160 21.84 4.67 20.70
CA ARG A 160 21.38 4.98 19.34
C ARG A 160 21.13 3.71 18.52
N ALA A 161 21.99 2.70 18.63
CA ALA A 161 21.87 1.45 17.90
C ALA A 161 20.58 0.67 18.25
N LYS A 162 19.98 0.89 19.44
CA LYS A 162 18.68 0.30 19.79
C LYS A 162 17.54 0.75 18.88
N LEU A 163 17.70 1.89 18.21
CA LEU A 163 16.70 2.44 17.30
C LEU A 163 16.76 1.82 15.89
N ASP A 164 17.86 1.12 15.55
CA ASP A 164 18.01 0.46 14.25
C ASP A 164 16.97 -0.64 14.08
N GLY A 165 16.35 -0.70 12.90
CA GLY A 165 15.17 -1.53 12.62
C GLY A 165 13.83 -0.91 13.03
N LEU A 166 13.83 0.25 13.71
CA LEU A 166 12.61 0.94 14.13
C LEU A 166 12.36 2.23 13.35
N TYR A 167 13.37 3.10 13.23
CA TYR A 167 13.21 4.43 12.60
C TYR A 167 13.11 4.37 11.07
N GLU A 168 13.50 3.25 10.46
CA GLU A 168 13.44 3.00 9.03
C GLU A 168 12.02 2.73 8.53
N CYS A 169 11.03 2.65 9.43
CA CYS A 169 9.63 2.53 9.08
C CYS A 169 9.17 3.73 8.24
N ILE A 170 8.80 3.47 6.98
CA ILE A 170 8.34 4.48 6.03
C ILE A 170 6.81 4.72 6.06
N MET A 171 6.12 4.21 7.08
CA MET A 171 4.66 4.34 7.25
C MET A 171 3.83 3.92 6.02
N CYS A 172 4.23 2.84 5.33
CA CYS A 172 3.55 2.33 4.13
C CYS A 172 2.26 1.53 4.41
N ALA A 173 1.95 1.23 5.68
CA ALA A 173 0.80 0.44 6.13
C ALA A 173 0.76 -1.05 5.68
N CYS A 174 1.74 -1.55 4.93
CA CYS A 174 1.77 -2.96 4.48
C CYS A 174 1.66 -3.95 5.64
N CYS A 175 2.39 -3.73 6.74
CA CYS A 175 2.37 -4.63 7.90
C CYS A 175 0.99 -4.63 8.59
N SER A 176 0.39 -3.46 8.82
CA SER A 176 -0.92 -3.34 9.47
C SER A 176 -2.01 -3.97 8.62
N THR A 177 -1.99 -3.74 7.31
CA THR A 177 -2.97 -4.28 6.36
C THR A 177 -2.68 -5.73 5.94
N SER A 178 -1.59 -6.33 6.44
CA SER A 178 -1.35 -7.78 6.38
C SER A 178 -1.81 -8.50 7.66
N CYS A 179 -2.19 -7.76 8.71
CA CYS A 179 -2.49 -8.33 10.03
C CYS A 179 -4.01 -8.54 10.20
N PRO A 180 -4.50 -9.79 10.30
CA PRO A 180 -5.92 -10.06 10.48
C PRO A 180 -6.51 -9.43 11.75
N SER A 181 -5.74 -9.32 12.84
CA SER A 181 -6.21 -8.63 14.05
C SER A 181 -6.57 -7.17 13.76
N TYR A 182 -5.78 -6.51 12.93
CA TYR A 182 -6.04 -5.13 12.49
C TYR A 182 -7.21 -5.05 11.50
N TRP A 183 -7.43 -6.08 10.69
CA TRP A 183 -8.60 -6.16 9.80
C TRP A 183 -9.92 -6.17 10.57
N TRP A 184 -9.96 -6.91 11.68
CA TRP A 184 -11.18 -7.08 12.48
C TRP A 184 -11.37 -5.98 13.52
N ASN A 185 -10.29 -5.46 14.09
CA ASN A 185 -10.34 -4.55 15.23
C ASN A 185 -9.49 -3.29 15.05
N GLY A 186 -9.22 -2.87 13.80
CA GLY A 186 -8.33 -1.74 13.50
C GLY A 186 -8.78 -0.40 14.10
N GLU A 187 -10.02 -0.25 14.56
CA GLU A 187 -10.46 0.93 15.32
C GLU A 187 -9.96 0.97 16.77
N LYS A 188 -9.63 -0.20 17.34
CA LYS A 188 -9.19 -0.36 18.75
C LYS A 188 -7.75 -0.83 18.87
N TYR A 189 -7.33 -1.74 17.98
CA TYR A 189 -5.99 -2.26 17.92
C TYR A 189 -5.12 -1.37 17.04
N LEU A 190 -4.05 -0.80 17.62
CA LEU A 190 -3.14 0.14 16.96
C LEU A 190 -2.40 -0.45 15.74
N GLY A 191 -2.23 -1.76 15.71
CA GLY A 191 -1.52 -2.43 14.62
C GLY A 191 0.01 -2.34 14.70
N PRO A 192 0.71 -3.18 13.91
CA PRO A 192 2.16 -3.33 13.99
C PRO A 192 2.93 -2.05 13.65
N ALA A 193 2.48 -1.24 12.68
CA ALA A 193 3.18 -0.01 12.31
C ALA A 193 3.23 1.00 13.47
N VAL A 194 2.08 1.23 14.10
CA VAL A 194 1.95 2.21 15.19
C VAL A 194 2.61 1.70 16.46
N LEU A 195 2.49 0.40 16.77
CA LEU A 195 3.16 -0.19 17.92
C LEU A 195 4.70 -0.18 17.78
N LEU A 196 5.23 -0.42 16.58
CA LEU A 196 6.66 -0.26 16.29
C LEU A 196 7.12 1.18 16.56
N GLN A 197 6.35 2.16 16.08
CA GLN A 197 6.67 3.58 16.28
C GLN A 197 6.53 4.01 17.75
N ALA A 198 5.55 3.50 18.49
CA ALA A 198 5.47 3.74 19.93
C ALA A 198 6.71 3.19 20.65
N TYR A 199 7.11 1.96 20.33
CA TYR A 199 8.30 1.35 20.92
C TYR A 199 9.58 2.13 20.59
N ARG A 200 9.72 2.63 19.36
CA ARG A 200 10.82 3.51 18.93
C ARG A 200 11.00 4.73 19.83
N TRP A 201 9.92 5.27 20.41
CA TRP A 201 10.00 6.42 21.33
C TRP A 201 10.15 6.00 22.79
N ILE A 202 9.60 4.83 23.18
CA ILE A 202 9.73 4.30 24.55
C ILE A 202 11.19 4.00 24.91
N ILE A 203 11.99 3.53 23.94
CA ILE A 203 13.38 3.12 24.17
C ILE A 203 14.42 4.18 23.79
N ASP A 204 13.98 5.36 23.32
CA ASP A 204 14.87 6.48 22.99
C ASP A 204 15.30 7.19 24.28
N SER A 205 16.60 7.15 24.59
CA SER A 205 17.20 7.61 25.85
C SER A 205 17.45 9.11 25.90
#